data_AF-A0A8J4CYN5-F1
#
_entry.id   AF-A0A8J4CYN5-F1
#
_cell.length_a   1.000
_cell.length_b   1.000
_cell.length_c   1.000
_cell.angle_alpha   90.00
_cell.angle_beta   90.00
_cell.angle_gamma   90.00
#
_symmetry.space_group_name_H-M   'P 1'
#
loop_
_entity.id
_entity.type
_entity.pdbx_description
1 polymer ?
#
loop_
_entity_poly.entity_id
_entity_poly.type
_entity_poly.pdbx_seq_one_letter_code
_entity_poly.pdbx_strand_id
1 'polypeptide(L)'
;THHVCAISLCTEHGDLAAGTTEKTCSRRNSIVGLMDIMGAIFSGVLFLPMTNLMMVMPQVMAERAVFYREKASGMYRPAVFAAAQGLAEMPFVFLESILYVVIMYCTIHFEFTSEKALWFWLYIWFALMICTFMGMGFMSMTPNMP
;
A
#
# COMPACT_ATOMS: atom_id res chain seq x y z
N THR A 1 -1.04 -14.59 -17.17
CA THR A 1 -0.39 -13.35 -16.68
C THR A 1 0.71 -13.58 -15.64
N HIS A 2 0.80 -14.76 -15.00
CA HIS A 2 1.96 -15.17 -14.16
C HIS A 2 3.27 -15.45 -14.93
N HIS A 3 3.26 -15.43 -16.27
CA HIS A 3 4.43 -15.74 -17.10
C HIS A 3 5.30 -14.51 -17.45
N VAL A 4 4.77 -13.28 -17.35
CA VAL A 4 5.48 -12.11 -17.91
C VAL A 4 6.62 -11.63 -17.01
N CYS A 5 6.49 -11.75 -15.69
CA CYS A 5 7.56 -11.40 -14.75
C CYS A 5 8.63 -12.51 -14.63
N ALA A 6 8.22 -13.79 -14.71
CA ALA A 6 9.14 -14.92 -14.65
C ALA A 6 10.04 -15.07 -15.90
N ILE A 7 9.52 -14.74 -17.09
CA ILE A 7 10.29 -14.87 -18.35
C ILE A 7 11.27 -13.71 -18.54
N SER A 8 10.92 -12.49 -18.10
CA SER A 8 11.82 -11.33 -18.26
C SER A 8 13.01 -11.34 -17.30
N LEU A 9 12.90 -11.97 -16.12
CA LEU A 9 14.01 -12.09 -15.16
C LEU A 9 14.87 -13.36 -15.38
N CYS A 10 14.32 -14.43 -15.96
CA CYS A 10 15.08 -15.66 -16.23
C CYS A 10 16.05 -15.54 -17.42
N THR A 11 15.84 -14.62 -18.38
CA THR A 11 16.66 -14.58 -19.62
C THR A 11 17.99 -13.83 -19.44
N GLU A 12 18.11 -12.85 -18.54
CA GLU A 12 19.37 -12.12 -18.28
C GLU A 12 20.19 -12.65 -17.09
N HIS A 13 19.60 -13.42 -16.17
CA HIS A 13 20.23 -13.82 -14.91
C HIS A 13 20.51 -15.34 -14.74
N GLY A 14 20.26 -16.16 -15.77
CA GLY A 14 20.32 -17.64 -15.67
C GLY A 14 21.63 -18.22 -15.12
N ASP A 15 22.79 -17.66 -15.48
CA ASP A 15 24.10 -18.13 -14.98
C ASP A 15 24.57 -17.41 -13.69
N LEU A 16 24.03 -16.23 -13.38
CA LEU A 16 24.34 -15.51 -12.13
C LEU A 16 23.47 -15.97 -10.95
N ALA A 17 22.25 -16.46 -11.21
CA ALA A 17 21.27 -16.78 -10.17
C ALA A 17 21.66 -18.02 -9.34
N ALA A 18 22.34 -19.02 -9.90
CA ALA A 18 22.81 -20.18 -9.15
C ALA A 18 23.87 -19.79 -8.09
N GLY A 19 24.82 -18.92 -8.46
CA GLY A 19 25.83 -18.40 -7.54
C GLY A 19 25.30 -17.36 -6.54
N THR A 20 24.19 -16.69 -6.84
CA THR A 20 23.58 -15.69 -5.96
C THR A 20 22.62 -16.34 -4.96
N THR A 21 21.87 -17.37 -5.35
CA THR A 21 20.93 -18.10 -4.47
C THR A 21 21.64 -18.87 -3.36
N GLU A 22 22.81 -19.48 -3.64
CA GLU A 22 23.64 -20.13 -2.61
C GLU A 22 24.18 -19.11 -1.60
N LYS A 23 24.60 -17.93 -2.07
CA LYS A 23 25.06 -16.80 -1.24
C LYS A 23 23.93 -16.17 -0.42
N THR A 24 22.72 -16.07 -0.97
CA THR A 24 21.53 -15.58 -0.26
C THR A 24 21.11 -16.56 0.84
N CYS A 25 21.18 -17.88 0.61
CA CYS A 25 20.89 -18.89 1.62
C CYS A 25 21.89 -18.86 2.78
N SER A 26 23.20 -18.72 2.47
CA SER A 26 24.24 -18.55 3.50
C SER A 26 24.08 -17.24 4.29
N ARG A 27 23.75 -16.12 3.62
CA ARG A 27 23.54 -14.82 4.26
C ARG A 27 22.28 -14.78 5.13
N ARG A 28 21.21 -15.50 4.75
CA ARG A 28 19.97 -15.63 5.56
C ARG A 28 20.17 -16.32 6.90
N ASN A 29 21.23 -17.10 7.10
CA ASN A 29 21.51 -17.73 8.40
C ASN A 29 22.37 -16.85 9.32
N SER A 30 22.88 -15.73 8.80
CA SER A 30 23.62 -14.74 9.58
C SER A 30 22.68 -13.70 10.17
N ILE A 31 22.95 -13.28 11.40
CA ILE A 31 22.17 -12.27 12.14
C ILE A 31 22.06 -10.97 11.33
N VAL A 32 23.13 -10.61 10.60
CA VAL A 32 23.17 -9.41 9.75
C VAL A 32 22.23 -9.53 8.55
N GLY A 33 22.11 -10.71 7.95
CA GLY A 33 21.21 -10.94 6.82
C GLY A 33 19.73 -10.94 7.24
N LEU A 34 19.42 -11.42 8.45
CA LEU A 34 18.06 -11.27 9.00
C LEU A 34 17.71 -9.79 9.16
N MET A 35 18.59 -8.99 9.78
CA MET A 35 18.32 -7.58 10.03
C MET A 35 18.11 -6.79 8.72
N ASP A 36 18.86 -7.10 7.67
CA ASP A 36 18.71 -6.49 6.35
C ASP A 36 17.33 -6.79 5.73
N ILE A 37 16.90 -8.06 5.77
CA ILE A 37 15.58 -8.48 5.26
C ILE A 37 14.44 -7.87 6.09
N MET A 38 14.57 -7.86 7.43
CA MET A 38 13.56 -7.25 8.30
C MET A 38 13.46 -5.74 8.07
N GLY A 39 14.60 -5.07 7.86
CA GLY A 39 14.67 -3.64 7.54
C GLY A 39 14.07 -3.30 6.17
N ALA A 40 14.31 -4.13 5.15
CA ALA A 40 13.72 -3.98 3.83
C ALA A 40 12.18 -4.14 3.87
N ILE A 41 11.67 -5.12 4.61
CA ILE A 41 10.23 -5.32 4.79
C ILE A 41 9.62 -4.12 5.55
N PHE A 42 10.24 -3.70 6.66
CA PHE A 42 9.74 -2.59 7.49
C PHE A 42 9.68 -1.26 6.72
N SER A 43 10.77 -0.91 6.01
CA SER A 43 10.83 0.33 5.23
C SER A 43 9.81 0.36 4.09
N GLY A 44 9.63 -0.76 3.38
CA GLY A 44 8.59 -0.86 2.36
C GLY A 44 7.19 -0.66 2.94
N VAL A 45 6.86 -1.39 4.01
CA VAL A 45 5.51 -1.35 4.60
C VAL A 45 5.16 0.02 5.19
N LEU A 46 6.11 0.77 5.73
CA LEU A 46 5.86 2.12 6.24
C LEU A 46 5.76 3.19 5.16
N PHE A 47 6.49 3.04 4.05
CA PHE A 47 6.56 4.09 3.04
C PHE A 47 5.23 4.25 2.27
N LEU A 48 4.54 3.16 2.01
CA LEU A 48 3.29 3.16 1.25
C LEU A 48 2.14 3.91 1.97
N PRO A 49 1.77 3.59 3.23
CA PRO A 49 0.71 4.30 3.95
C PRO A 49 1.01 5.79 4.16
N MET A 50 2.29 6.14 4.39
CA MET A 50 2.71 7.54 4.54
C MET A 50 2.48 8.34 3.27
N THR A 51 2.82 7.77 2.11
CA THR A 51 2.61 8.42 0.81
C THR A 51 1.13 8.57 0.49
N ASN A 52 0.33 7.53 0.76
CA ASN A 52 -1.12 7.57 0.57
C ASN A 52 -1.79 8.65 1.45
N LEU A 53 -1.37 8.79 2.72
CA LEU A 53 -1.87 9.83 3.62
C LEU A 53 -1.61 11.25 3.09
N MET A 54 -0.44 11.49 2.50
CA MET A 54 -0.11 12.79 1.91
C MET A 54 -0.97 13.11 0.68
N MET A 55 -1.39 12.10 -0.07
CA MET A 55 -2.27 12.24 -1.25
C MET A 55 -3.75 12.44 -0.88
N VAL A 56 -4.21 11.81 0.22
CA VAL A 56 -5.60 11.94 0.69
C VAL A 56 -5.91 13.37 1.14
N MET A 57 -4.92 14.10 1.69
CA MET A 57 -5.11 15.47 2.15
C MET A 57 -5.61 16.45 1.06
N PRO A 58 -4.92 16.62 -0.09
CA PRO A 58 -5.40 17.49 -1.16
C PRO A 58 -6.68 16.97 -1.84
N GLN A 59 -6.94 15.66 -1.82
CA GLN A 59 -8.18 15.09 -2.36
C GLN A 59 -9.40 15.55 -1.54
N VAL A 60 -9.33 15.43 -0.21
CA VAL A 60 -10.40 15.89 0.69
C VAL A 60 -10.62 17.41 0.56
N MET A 61 -9.54 18.19 0.37
CA MET A 61 -9.66 19.64 0.20
C MET A 61 -10.33 20.05 -1.12
N ALA A 62 -10.03 19.36 -2.21
CA ALA A 62 -10.69 19.59 -3.50
C ALA A 62 -12.20 19.31 -3.43
N GLU A 63 -12.60 18.25 -2.73
CA GLU A 63 -14.00 17.88 -2.59
C GLU A 63 -14.77 18.82 -1.64
N ARG A 64 -14.10 19.38 -0.60
CA ARG A 64 -14.69 20.36 0.32
C ARG A 64 -15.14 21.64 -0.38
N ALA A 65 -14.41 22.12 -1.39
CA ALA A 65 -14.77 23.33 -2.14
C ALA A 65 -16.13 23.22 -2.85
N VAL A 66 -16.46 22.02 -3.34
CA VAL A 66 -17.75 21.72 -3.96
C VAL A 66 -18.85 21.58 -2.91
N PHE A 67 -18.55 20.90 -1.79
CA PHE A 67 -19.49 20.70 -0.68
C PHE A 67 -20.05 22.03 -0.12
N TYR A 68 -19.24 23.08 0.01
CA TYR A 68 -19.72 24.38 0.50
C TYR A 68 -20.76 25.03 -0.42
N ARG A 69 -20.71 24.80 -1.73
CA ARG A 69 -21.69 25.34 -2.69
C ARG A 69 -22.98 24.52 -2.67
N GLU A 70 -22.88 23.20 -2.67
CA GLU A 70 -24.05 22.31 -2.64
C GLU A 70 -24.80 22.34 -1.31
N LYS A 71 -24.07 22.53 -0.20
CA LYS A 71 -24.66 22.73 1.13
C LYS A 71 -25.43 24.04 1.21
N ALA A 72 -24.98 25.11 0.54
CA ALA A 72 -25.71 26.38 0.50
C ALA A 72 -27.05 26.26 -0.25
N SER A 73 -27.14 25.36 -1.25
CA SER A 73 -28.41 25.00 -1.92
C SER A 73 -29.28 24.01 -1.14
N GLY A 74 -28.83 23.52 0.02
CA GLY A 74 -29.59 22.59 0.88
C GLY A 74 -29.76 21.18 0.33
N MET A 75 -28.93 20.76 -0.64
CA MET A 75 -29.17 19.53 -1.40
C MET A 75 -28.69 18.23 -0.71
N TYR A 76 -27.68 18.29 0.19
CA TYR A 76 -27.12 17.11 0.85
C TYR A 76 -26.78 17.30 2.35
N ARG A 77 -26.84 16.19 3.10
CA ARG A 77 -26.38 16.10 4.50
C ARG A 77 -24.89 15.72 4.56
N PRO A 78 -24.10 16.27 5.51
CA PRO A 78 -22.66 15.98 5.64
C PRO A 78 -22.35 14.49 5.89
N ALA A 79 -23.26 13.76 6.53
CA ALA A 79 -23.09 12.32 6.77
C ALA A 79 -23.10 11.49 5.48
N VAL A 80 -23.89 11.90 4.48
CA VAL A 80 -23.97 11.21 3.18
C VAL A 80 -22.70 11.45 2.36
N PHE A 81 -22.14 12.66 2.47
CA PHE A 81 -20.88 13.02 1.82
C PHE A 81 -19.71 12.19 2.36
N ALA A 82 -19.55 12.08 3.69
CA ALA A 82 -18.50 11.26 4.29
C ALA A 82 -18.64 9.76 3.93
N ALA A 83 -19.88 9.25 3.84
CA ALA A 83 -20.13 7.88 3.43
C ALA A 83 -19.80 7.63 1.95
N ALA A 84 -20.14 8.57 1.05
CA ALA A 84 -19.83 8.49 -0.37
C ALA A 84 -18.31 8.51 -0.60
N GLN A 85 -17.59 9.37 0.11
CA GLN A 85 -16.13 9.44 0.05
C GLN A 85 -15.47 8.14 0.52
N GLY A 86 -15.90 7.59 1.66
CA GLY A 86 -15.39 6.31 2.15
C GLY A 86 -15.65 5.14 1.18
N LEU A 87 -16.81 5.10 0.52
CA LEU A 87 -17.14 4.09 -0.49
C LEU A 87 -16.31 4.23 -1.77
N ALA A 88 -16.02 5.46 -2.19
CA ALA A 88 -15.19 5.72 -3.36
C ALA A 88 -13.73 5.32 -3.12
N GLU A 89 -13.23 5.44 -1.89
CA GLU A 89 -11.84 5.14 -1.52
C GLU A 89 -11.56 3.63 -1.39
N MET A 90 -12.55 2.84 -0.94
CA MET A 90 -12.45 1.39 -0.77
C MET A 90 -11.86 0.61 -1.97
N PRO A 91 -12.33 0.79 -3.22
CA PRO A 91 -11.77 0.08 -4.38
C PRO A 91 -10.33 0.52 -4.72
N PHE A 92 -9.97 1.79 -4.51
CA PHE A 92 -8.63 2.28 -4.80
C PHE A 92 -7.60 1.64 -3.87
N VAL A 93 -7.86 1.66 -2.56
CA VAL A 93 -6.97 1.06 -1.55
C VAL A 93 -6.87 -0.46 -1.75
N PHE A 94 -7.95 -1.11 -2.19
CA PHE A 94 -7.92 -2.54 -2.52
C PHE A 94 -6.98 -2.84 -3.70
N LEU A 95 -7.10 -2.11 -4.82
CA LEU A 95 -6.21 -2.27 -5.97
C LEU A 95 -4.75 -1.95 -5.62
N GLU A 96 -4.52 -0.86 -4.90
CA GLU A 96 -3.19 -0.43 -4.47
C GLU A 96 -2.50 -1.51 -3.60
N SER A 97 -3.21 -2.05 -2.62
CA SER A 97 -2.67 -3.10 -1.74
C SER A 97 -2.27 -4.37 -2.50
N ILE A 98 -3.05 -4.78 -3.51
CA ILE A 98 -2.73 -5.95 -4.34
C ILE A 98 -1.48 -5.68 -5.17
N LEU A 99 -1.44 -4.54 -5.86
CA LEU A 99 -0.33 -4.16 -6.73
C LEU A 99 0.98 -4.07 -5.94
N TYR A 100 0.92 -3.48 -4.74
CA TYR A 100 2.07 -3.36 -3.87
C TYR A 100 2.60 -4.71 -3.38
N VAL A 101 1.71 -5.61 -2.96
CA VAL A 101 2.10 -6.96 -2.52
C VAL A 101 2.78 -7.73 -3.65
N VAL A 102 2.27 -7.66 -4.87
CA VAL A 102 2.90 -8.31 -6.03
C VAL A 102 4.35 -7.84 -6.23
N ILE A 103 4.58 -6.52 -6.17
CA ILE A 103 5.93 -5.95 -6.32
C ILE A 103 6.86 -6.40 -5.18
N MET A 104 6.39 -6.35 -3.93
CA MET A 104 7.20 -6.77 -2.78
C MET A 104 7.56 -8.25 -2.82
N TYR A 105 6.64 -9.11 -3.29
CA TYR A 105 6.92 -10.54 -3.51
C TYR A 105 7.99 -10.76 -4.59
N CYS A 106 7.99 -9.95 -5.65
CA CYS A 106 9.04 -9.98 -6.68
C CYS A 106 10.41 -9.55 -6.13
N THR A 107 10.46 -8.55 -5.25
CA THR A 107 11.74 -8.03 -4.73
C THR A 107 12.40 -9.01 -3.75
N ILE A 108 11.64 -9.59 -2.82
CA ILE A 108 12.21 -10.42 -1.74
C ILE A 108 12.40 -11.89 -2.16
N HIS A 109 11.80 -12.32 -3.28
CA HIS A 109 11.89 -13.70 -3.78
C HIS A 109 11.49 -14.74 -2.72
N PHE A 110 10.33 -14.55 -2.09
CA PHE A 110 9.77 -15.52 -1.14
C PHE A 110 9.22 -16.77 -1.84
N GLU A 111 9.21 -17.91 -1.12
CA GLU A 111 8.47 -19.10 -1.56
C GLU A 111 6.97 -18.77 -1.63
N PHE A 112 6.35 -19.04 -2.79
CA PHE A 112 4.93 -18.75 -3.06
C PHE A 112 4.01 -19.75 -2.33
N THR A 113 3.93 -19.64 -1.00
CA THR A 113 2.91 -20.32 -0.21
C THR A 113 1.68 -19.41 -0.09
N SER A 114 0.56 -19.83 -0.67
CA SER A 114 -0.70 -19.06 -0.75
C SER A 114 -1.17 -18.55 0.63
N GLU A 115 -1.03 -19.36 1.67
CA GLU A 115 -1.43 -18.99 3.03
C GLU A 115 -0.65 -17.79 3.56
N LYS A 116 0.67 -17.76 3.38
CA LYS A 116 1.53 -16.67 3.87
C LYS A 116 1.29 -15.37 3.09
N ALA A 117 1.03 -15.49 1.79
CA ALA A 117 0.70 -14.35 0.93
C ALA A 117 -0.63 -13.70 1.29
N LEU A 118 -1.65 -14.49 1.62
CA LEU A 118 -2.94 -13.96 2.05
C LEU A 118 -2.82 -13.20 3.37
N TRP A 119 -2.14 -13.77 4.38
CA TRP A 119 -1.92 -13.10 5.66
C TRP A 119 -1.13 -11.79 5.52
N PHE A 120 -0.10 -11.79 4.67
CA PHE A 120 0.70 -10.59 4.40
C PHE A 120 -0.14 -9.51 3.70
N TRP A 121 -0.89 -9.87 2.66
CA TRP A 121 -1.76 -8.91 1.96
C TRP A 121 -2.84 -8.33 2.87
N LEU A 122 -3.47 -9.17 3.69
CA LEU A 122 -4.49 -8.75 4.64
C LEU A 122 -3.92 -7.75 5.66
N TYR A 123 -2.71 -7.99 6.18
CA TYR A 123 -2.04 -7.05 7.08
C TYR A 123 -1.81 -5.66 6.45
N ILE A 124 -1.31 -5.63 5.21
CA ILE A 124 -1.06 -4.36 4.49
C ILE A 124 -2.36 -3.64 4.17
N TRP A 125 -3.38 -4.36 3.72
CA TRP A 125 -4.69 -3.78 3.41
C TRP A 125 -5.34 -3.15 4.64
N PHE A 126 -5.30 -3.82 5.80
CA PHE A 126 -5.81 -3.25 7.05
C PHE A 126 -4.99 -2.04 7.52
N ALA A 127 -3.66 -2.09 7.39
CA ALA A 127 -2.79 -0.96 7.77
C ALA A 127 -3.11 0.29 6.92
N LEU A 128 -3.30 0.12 5.61
CA LEU A 128 -3.69 1.21 4.71
C LEU A 128 -5.06 1.78 5.08
N MET A 129 -6.07 0.92 5.27
CA MET A 129 -7.42 1.37 5.65
C MET A 129 -7.40 2.19 6.93
N ILE A 130 -6.71 1.73 7.98
CA ILE A 130 -6.61 2.46 9.25
C ILE A 130 -5.95 3.82 9.03
N CYS A 131 -4.85 3.90 8.28
CA CYS A 131 -4.19 5.18 7.98
C CYS A 131 -5.09 6.14 7.19
N THR A 132 -5.81 5.66 6.17
CA THR A 132 -6.68 6.50 5.33
C THR A 132 -7.89 7.04 6.10
N PHE A 133 -8.55 6.20 6.91
CA PHE A 133 -9.66 6.66 7.77
C PHE A 133 -9.18 7.62 8.87
N MET A 134 -8.01 7.37 9.47
CA MET A 134 -7.40 8.30 10.41
C MET A 134 -7.04 9.64 9.75
N GLY A 135 -6.57 9.64 8.51
CA GLY A 135 -6.26 10.85 7.73
C GLY A 135 -7.49 11.71 7.46
N MET A 136 -8.58 11.10 7.00
CA MET A 136 -9.86 11.81 6.83
C MET A 136 -10.41 12.35 8.17
N GLY A 137 -10.24 11.58 9.25
CA GLY A 137 -10.59 12.02 10.61
C GLY A 137 -9.81 13.27 11.05
N PHE A 138 -8.49 13.29 10.85
CA PHE A 138 -7.64 14.43 11.19
C PHE A 138 -8.04 15.71 10.43
N MET A 139 -8.32 15.59 9.13
CA MET A 139 -8.79 16.70 8.31
C MET A 139 -10.15 17.22 8.77
N SER A 140 -11.04 16.36 9.29
CA SER A 140 -12.33 16.79 9.83
C SER A 140 -12.20 17.61 11.13
N MET A 141 -11.15 17.39 11.91
CA MET A 141 -10.91 18.12 13.16
C MET A 141 -10.30 19.50 12.96
N THR A 142 -9.70 19.75 11.79
CA THR A 142 -8.97 20.97 11.46
C THR A 142 -9.69 21.73 10.33
N PRO A 143 -10.75 22.50 10.67
CA PRO A 143 -11.54 23.23 9.67
C PRO A 143 -10.86 24.51 9.16
N ASN A 144 -9.69 24.87 9.68
CA ASN A 144 -9.04 26.16 9.50
C ASN A 144 -7.77 26.14 8.63
N MET A 145 -7.47 25.01 7.98
CA MET A 145 -6.33 24.86 7.06
C MET A 145 -6.89 24.79 5.64
N PRO A 146 -6.52 25.70 4.73
CA PRO A 146 -6.87 25.59 3.31
C PRO A 146 -6.19 24.39 2.64
#